data_AF-A0A2E6GFP8-F1
#
_entry.id   AF-A0A2E6GFP8-F1
#
_cell.length_a   1.000
_cell.length_b   1.000
_cell.length_c   1.000
_cell.angle_alpha   90.00
_cell.angle_beta   90.00
_cell.angle_gamma   90.00
#
_symmetry.space_group_name_H-M   'P 1'
#
loop_
_entity.id
_entity.type
_entity.pdbx_description
1 polymer ?
#
loop_
_entity_poly.entity_id
_entity_poly.type
_entity_poly.pdbx_seq_one_letter_code
_entity_poly.pdbx_strand_id
1 'polypeptide(L)'
;MSMVKTSVLVVFVALLTLSSIPAFAQSGSGTALVSDDKGSSDAITVTMTGVTAPTSGKQFVGWLASEYRKVSIGVISVDNSGAVSHTHNSSSSLYSGLNLIRNYNALIITEENEGDIPSSPSSNVIYSAVIPTASIAHIRKLLSSSTDGSTTGILADLKSELQTASDAATSASNATTASVIDDYLQQVIDTIEGSVLSTATSATNAATAANDAATGDSTDDYTSVAANYASVNSEISNITSWATSARDLAVAARAKSDVSLKKGLIGPGGGTIIAFLASGATGVSTDASAGGVDGAVVSAQQMATYNITAVALDESKLTAPAAGDNTVPVLFSLMLLVAFASIIIGSFIVYRRKGVSLSA
;
A
#
# COMPACT_ATOMS: atom_id res chain seq x y z
N MET A 1 -41.23 15.92 -74.14
CA MET A 1 -40.87 15.53 -72.76
C MET A 1 -39.36 15.46 -72.71
N SER A 2 -38.67 16.46 -72.15
CA SER A 2 -38.36 16.57 -70.71
C SER A 2 -37.53 15.35 -70.25
N MET A 3 -36.30 15.42 -69.74
CA MET A 3 -35.48 16.50 -69.17
C MET A 3 -34.11 15.87 -68.77
N VAL A 4 -33.01 16.66 -68.72
CA VAL A 4 -32.01 16.68 -67.60
C VAL A 4 -31.08 15.45 -67.44
N LYS A 5 -29.77 15.48 -67.11
CA LYS A 5 -28.71 16.48 -66.86
C LYS A 5 -27.37 15.72 -66.72
N THR A 6 -26.27 16.35 -67.16
CA THR A 6 -24.96 16.53 -66.50
C THR A 6 -24.30 15.40 -65.69
N SER A 7 -23.04 15.06 -65.99
CA SER A 7 -21.85 15.56 -65.24
C SER A 7 -20.63 14.63 -65.27
N VAL A 8 -19.49 15.29 -65.48
CA VAL A 8 -18.09 14.84 -65.42
C VAL A 8 -17.70 14.32 -64.03
N LEU A 9 -16.82 13.31 -63.97
CA LEU A 9 -16.05 12.98 -62.77
C LEU A 9 -14.55 12.97 -63.08
N VAL A 10 -13.89 14.04 -62.66
CA VAL A 10 -12.45 14.15 -62.42
C VAL A 10 -12.26 13.94 -60.91
N VAL A 11 -11.48 12.94 -60.49
CA VAL A 11 -11.06 12.79 -59.09
C VAL A 11 -9.55 12.58 -59.02
N PHE A 12 -8.88 13.68 -58.66
CA PHE A 12 -7.73 13.80 -57.78
C PHE A 12 -6.91 12.52 -57.48
N VAL A 13 -5.77 12.39 -58.15
CA VAL A 13 -4.59 11.70 -57.60
C VAL A 13 -3.94 12.66 -56.59
N ALA A 14 -4.38 12.60 -55.34
CA ALA A 14 -3.68 13.23 -54.22
C ALA A 14 -2.75 12.20 -53.59
N LEU A 15 -1.45 12.47 -53.71
CA LEU A 15 -0.33 11.87 -53.00
C LEU A 15 -0.68 11.56 -51.53
N LEU A 16 -0.81 10.27 -51.22
CA LEU A 16 -0.67 9.74 -49.87
C LEU A 16 0.82 9.67 -49.53
N THR A 17 1.45 10.80 -49.23
CA THR A 17 2.71 10.79 -48.48
C THR A 17 2.36 10.59 -47.01
N LEU A 18 2.10 9.35 -46.60
CA LEU A 18 2.20 9.01 -45.19
C LEU A 18 3.66 9.23 -44.80
N SER A 19 3.93 10.33 -44.11
CA SER A 19 5.12 10.47 -43.29
C SER A 19 5.07 9.34 -42.26
N SER A 20 5.80 8.27 -42.53
CA SER A 20 6.14 7.25 -41.54
C SER A 20 7.04 7.94 -40.52
N ILE A 21 6.42 8.53 -39.49
CA ILE A 21 7.14 8.96 -38.30
C ILE A 21 7.72 7.66 -37.73
N PRO A 22 9.04 7.51 -37.59
CA PRO A 22 9.59 6.34 -36.92
C PRO A 22 8.99 6.29 -35.52
N ALA A 23 8.27 5.23 -35.21
CA ALA A 23 7.95 4.90 -33.83
C ALA A 23 9.29 4.68 -33.12
N PHE A 24 9.74 5.66 -32.35
CA PHE A 24 10.89 5.46 -31.49
C PHE A 24 10.51 4.35 -30.50
N ALA A 25 11.21 3.23 -30.57
CA ALA A 25 11.04 2.15 -29.61
C ALA A 25 11.40 2.72 -28.24
N GLN A 26 10.41 2.80 -27.36
CA GLN A 26 10.61 3.23 -26.00
C GLN A 26 11.44 2.18 -25.27
N SER A 27 12.56 2.60 -24.69
CA SER A 27 13.44 1.74 -23.90
C SER A 27 13.47 2.22 -22.47
N GLY A 28 13.82 1.31 -21.56
CA GLY A 28 14.05 1.62 -20.16
C GLY A 28 13.22 0.76 -19.23
N SER A 29 13.75 0.59 -18.03
CA SER A 29 13.11 -0.16 -16.96
C SER A 29 13.54 0.40 -15.62
N GLY A 30 12.79 0.08 -14.59
CA GLY A 30 13.11 0.53 -13.25
C GLY A 30 12.17 -0.03 -12.20
N THR A 31 12.19 0.61 -11.05
CA THR A 31 11.36 0.25 -9.91
C THR A 31 10.71 1.47 -9.30
N ALA A 32 9.52 1.32 -8.73
CA ALA A 32 9.04 2.26 -7.74
C ALA A 32 8.77 1.56 -6.40
N LEU A 33 9.29 2.15 -5.33
CA LEU A 33 9.16 1.65 -3.97
C LEU A 33 8.33 2.63 -3.15
N VAL A 34 7.27 2.11 -2.52
CA VAL A 34 6.48 2.85 -1.53
C VAL A 34 7.17 2.73 -0.18
N SER A 35 7.18 3.80 0.59
CA SER A 35 7.77 3.85 1.93
C SER A 35 6.96 4.73 2.87
N ASP A 36 7.29 4.69 4.16
CA ASP A 36 6.79 5.64 5.15
C ASP A 36 7.50 7.00 5.02
N ASP A 37 6.75 8.08 5.26
CA ASP A 37 7.26 9.44 5.48
C ASP A 37 6.59 10.07 6.72
N LYS A 38 5.38 10.64 6.58
CA LYS A 38 4.63 11.18 7.74
C LYS A 38 3.60 10.21 8.28
N GLY A 39 3.04 9.39 7.41
CA GLY A 39 2.16 8.28 7.69
C GLY A 39 2.74 6.96 7.17
N SER A 40 1.93 5.91 7.23
CA SER A 40 2.32 4.61 6.72
C SER A 40 2.11 4.53 5.21
N SER A 41 3.17 4.15 4.49
CA SER A 41 3.19 3.88 3.05
C SER A 41 2.67 5.06 2.23
N ASP A 42 2.99 6.29 2.62
CA ASP A 42 2.49 7.55 2.06
C ASP A 42 3.48 8.27 1.13
N ALA A 43 4.68 7.71 0.94
CA ALA A 43 5.68 8.20 0.00
C ALA A 43 6.02 7.15 -1.05
N ILE A 44 6.49 7.59 -2.21
CA ILE A 44 6.97 6.72 -3.28
C ILE A 44 8.21 7.30 -3.96
N THR A 45 9.20 6.45 -4.21
CA THR A 45 10.39 6.79 -5.00
C THR A 45 10.44 5.93 -6.24
N VAL A 46 10.52 6.58 -7.40
CA VAL A 46 10.64 5.97 -8.73
C VAL A 46 12.09 6.11 -9.19
N THR A 47 12.71 5.01 -9.57
CA THR A 47 14.07 4.95 -10.12
C THR A 47 14.06 4.15 -11.41
N MET A 48 14.55 4.74 -12.51
CA MET A 48 14.61 4.07 -13.81
C MET A 48 15.92 4.39 -14.52
N THR A 49 16.28 3.54 -15.49
CA THR A 49 17.47 3.73 -16.33
C THR A 49 17.15 3.40 -17.79
N GLY A 50 17.94 3.96 -18.71
CA GLY A 50 17.76 3.75 -20.15
C GLY A 50 16.47 4.35 -20.72
N VAL A 51 15.86 5.30 -20.00
CA VAL A 51 14.61 5.95 -20.35
C VAL A 51 14.84 6.93 -21.50
N THR A 52 14.13 6.73 -22.61
CA THR A 52 14.13 7.70 -23.72
C THR A 52 13.43 8.99 -23.28
N ALA A 53 14.04 10.15 -23.57
CA ALA A 53 13.46 11.45 -23.27
C ALA A 53 12.06 11.63 -23.91
N PRO A 54 11.15 12.39 -23.28
CA PRO A 54 9.85 12.71 -23.86
C PRO A 54 9.97 13.39 -25.23
N THR A 55 8.94 13.24 -26.05
CA THR A 55 8.81 13.94 -27.33
C THR A 55 8.89 15.46 -27.11
N SER A 56 9.43 16.20 -28.08
CA SER A 56 9.53 17.67 -27.98
C SER A 56 8.17 18.31 -27.66
N GLY A 57 8.15 19.18 -26.64
CA GLY A 57 6.93 19.83 -26.13
C GLY A 57 6.06 18.94 -25.24
N LYS A 58 6.58 17.78 -24.82
CA LYS A 58 5.95 16.84 -23.90
C LYS A 58 6.78 16.65 -22.64
N GLN A 59 6.15 16.07 -21.62
CA GLN A 59 6.78 15.67 -20.37
C GLN A 59 6.20 14.34 -19.88
N PHE A 60 6.97 13.60 -19.09
CA PHE A 60 6.42 12.43 -18.40
C PHE A 60 5.70 12.85 -17.12
N VAL A 61 4.54 12.26 -16.87
CA VAL A 61 3.79 12.41 -15.62
C VAL A 61 3.52 11.02 -15.06
N GLY A 62 3.87 10.83 -13.78
CA GLY A 62 3.62 9.59 -13.07
C GLY A 62 2.24 9.57 -12.44
N TRP A 63 1.62 8.39 -12.40
CA TRP A 63 0.33 8.17 -11.78
C TRP A 63 0.28 6.85 -11.04
N LEU A 64 -0.37 6.85 -9.89
CA LEU A 64 -0.81 5.64 -9.22
C LEU A 64 -2.24 5.31 -9.62
N ALA A 65 -2.51 4.04 -9.85
CA ALA A 65 -3.78 3.56 -10.35
C ALA A 65 -4.31 2.36 -9.55
N SER A 66 -5.63 2.33 -9.43
CA SER A 66 -6.46 1.22 -8.97
C SER A 66 -7.68 1.10 -9.87
N GLU A 67 -8.55 0.13 -9.60
CA GLU A 67 -9.77 -0.10 -10.38
C GLU A 67 -10.66 1.16 -10.46
N TYR A 68 -10.67 2.00 -9.42
CA TYR A 68 -11.60 3.13 -9.31
C TYR A 68 -10.95 4.50 -9.40
N ARG A 69 -9.62 4.61 -9.22
CA ARG A 69 -8.97 5.89 -9.00
C ARG A 69 -7.60 5.92 -9.65
N LYS A 70 -7.24 7.08 -10.19
CA LYS A 70 -5.90 7.41 -10.69
C LYS A 70 -5.48 8.73 -10.05
N VAL A 71 -4.27 8.82 -9.51
CA VAL A 71 -3.74 10.05 -8.89
C VAL A 71 -2.34 10.33 -9.39
N SER A 72 -2.05 11.60 -9.69
CA SER A 72 -0.73 11.98 -10.15
C SER A 72 0.27 12.03 -8.99
N ILE A 73 1.47 11.52 -9.23
CA ILE A 73 2.63 11.68 -8.35
C ILE A 73 3.57 12.80 -8.84
N GLY A 74 3.19 13.52 -9.90
CA GLY A 74 3.92 14.66 -10.46
C GLY A 74 4.69 14.35 -11.75
N VAL A 75 5.40 15.37 -12.24
CA VAL A 75 6.26 15.29 -13.42
C VAL A 75 7.48 14.43 -13.11
N ILE A 76 7.78 13.48 -13.99
CA ILE A 76 8.95 12.61 -13.90
C ILE A 76 10.02 13.14 -14.85
N SER A 77 11.09 13.69 -14.30
CA SER A 77 12.22 14.18 -15.09
C SER A 77 13.17 13.04 -15.47
N VAL A 78 13.59 13.05 -16.74
CA VAL A 78 14.63 12.18 -17.27
C VAL A 78 15.89 13.00 -17.45
N ASP A 79 17.01 12.53 -16.92
CA ASP A 79 18.30 13.21 -17.09
C ASP A 79 18.95 12.92 -18.45
N ASN A 80 20.08 13.57 -18.71
CA ASN A 80 20.82 13.43 -19.97
C ASN A 80 21.40 12.01 -20.20
N SER A 81 21.44 11.17 -19.17
CA SER A 81 21.87 9.76 -19.24
C SER A 81 20.72 8.78 -19.39
N GLY A 82 19.47 9.28 -19.43
CA GLY A 82 18.27 8.44 -19.45
C GLY A 82 17.94 7.86 -18.07
N ALA A 83 18.45 8.45 -16.99
CA ALA A 83 18.10 8.06 -15.63
C ALA A 83 16.94 8.90 -15.08
N VAL A 84 16.14 8.27 -14.22
CA VAL A 84 15.03 8.87 -13.51
C VAL A 84 15.26 8.66 -12.01
N SER A 85 15.08 9.73 -11.23
CA SER A 85 15.01 9.68 -9.77
C SER A 85 13.92 10.64 -9.33
N HIS A 86 12.71 10.13 -9.13
CA HIS A 86 11.54 10.92 -8.75
C HIS A 86 11.04 10.50 -7.37
N THR A 87 10.75 11.48 -6.51
CA THR A 87 10.20 11.22 -5.17
C THR A 87 8.92 12.02 -4.99
N HIS A 88 7.88 11.35 -4.54
CA HIS A 88 6.63 11.94 -4.09
C HIS A 88 6.46 11.65 -2.60
N ASN A 89 6.46 12.69 -1.77
CA ASN A 89 6.42 12.61 -0.30
C ASN A 89 5.81 13.90 0.29
N SER A 90 5.87 14.10 1.62
CA SER A 90 5.28 15.25 2.30
C SER A 90 5.78 16.64 1.87
N SER A 91 6.88 16.72 1.11
CA SER A 91 7.37 17.97 0.51
C SER A 91 6.77 18.26 -0.87
N SER A 92 6.09 17.30 -1.49
CA SER A 92 5.48 17.41 -2.82
C SER A 92 4.16 18.18 -2.77
N SER A 93 3.91 19.02 -3.78
CA SER A 93 2.67 19.81 -3.87
C SER A 93 1.40 18.97 -4.05
N LEU A 94 1.54 17.77 -4.62
CA LEU A 94 0.44 16.82 -4.85
C LEU A 94 0.27 15.81 -3.70
N TYR A 95 1.04 15.95 -2.62
CA TYR A 95 1.00 15.03 -1.49
C TYR A 95 -0.36 15.08 -0.77
N SER A 96 -0.93 13.90 -0.53
CA SER A 96 -2.24 13.74 0.10
C SER A 96 -2.19 13.03 1.46
N GLY A 97 -1.05 12.43 1.82
CA GLY A 97 -0.92 11.58 3.00
C GLY A 97 -1.71 10.28 2.94
N LEU A 98 -2.24 9.91 1.77
CA LEU A 98 -2.92 8.63 1.57
C LEU A 98 -1.91 7.48 1.65
N ASN A 99 -2.30 6.38 2.30
CA ASN A 99 -1.54 5.13 2.23
C ASN A 99 -1.62 4.57 0.79
N LEU A 100 -0.51 4.59 0.07
CA LEU A 100 -0.44 4.28 -1.35
C LEU A 100 -0.63 2.79 -1.62
N ILE A 101 -0.04 1.90 -0.83
CA ILE A 101 -0.21 0.44 -0.96
C ILE A 101 -1.67 0.01 -0.73
N ARG A 102 -2.34 0.67 0.21
CA ARG A 102 -3.76 0.42 0.51
C ARG A 102 -4.65 0.76 -0.67
N ASN A 103 -4.33 1.83 -1.40
CA ASN A 103 -5.23 2.46 -2.36
C ASN A 103 -4.91 2.13 -3.83
N TYR A 104 -3.69 1.72 -4.14
CA TYR A 104 -3.22 1.53 -5.51
C TYR A 104 -2.47 0.21 -5.65
N ASN A 105 -2.54 -0.39 -6.84
CA ASN A 105 -1.74 -1.56 -7.18
C ASN A 105 -1.06 -1.45 -8.55
N ALA A 106 -1.19 -0.31 -9.22
CA ALA A 106 -0.48 -0.03 -10.46
C ALA A 106 0.20 1.35 -10.43
N LEU A 107 1.30 1.45 -11.16
CA LEU A 107 1.97 2.68 -11.53
C LEU A 107 1.92 2.80 -13.06
N ILE A 108 1.56 3.97 -13.57
CA ILE A 108 1.72 4.30 -14.99
C ILE A 108 2.47 5.61 -15.15
N ILE A 109 3.20 5.71 -16.25
CA ILE A 109 3.84 6.94 -16.70
C ILE A 109 3.23 7.27 -18.06
N THR A 110 2.70 8.47 -18.20
CA THR A 110 2.14 8.96 -19.45
C THR A 110 2.97 10.10 -20.02
N GLU A 111 2.83 10.35 -21.32
CA GLU A 111 3.41 11.54 -21.96
C GLU A 111 2.33 12.63 -22.11
N GLU A 112 2.48 13.69 -21.33
CA GLU A 112 1.56 14.84 -21.27
C GLU A 112 2.16 16.08 -21.94
N ASN A 113 1.36 17.12 -22.17
CA ASN A 113 1.89 18.40 -22.62
C ASN A 113 2.82 19.02 -21.57
N GLU A 114 3.92 19.59 -22.00
CA GLU A 114 4.85 20.29 -21.12
C GLU A 114 4.14 21.44 -20.38
N GLY A 115 4.38 21.55 -19.07
CA GLY A 115 3.76 22.56 -18.20
C GLY A 115 2.37 22.18 -17.65
N ASP A 116 1.76 21.10 -18.13
CA ASP A 116 0.43 20.64 -17.69
C ASP A 116 0.51 19.35 -16.87
N ILE A 117 -0.12 19.33 -15.70
CA ILE A 117 -0.45 18.10 -14.97
C ILE A 117 -1.98 17.97 -14.99
N PRO A 118 -2.55 17.17 -15.91
CA PRO A 118 -4.00 17.05 -16.02
C PRO A 118 -4.62 16.43 -14.76
N SER A 119 -5.95 16.45 -14.64
CA SER A 119 -6.65 15.76 -13.55
C SER A 119 -6.79 14.25 -13.78
N SER A 120 -6.51 13.78 -14.99
CA SER A 120 -6.54 12.38 -15.38
C SER A 120 -5.43 12.09 -16.41
N PRO A 121 -4.84 10.89 -16.40
CA PRO A 121 -3.81 10.53 -17.37
C PRO A 121 -4.37 10.51 -18.79
N SER A 122 -3.54 10.90 -19.77
CA SER A 122 -3.82 10.64 -21.18
C SER A 122 -3.85 9.14 -21.48
N SER A 123 -4.37 8.78 -22.66
CA SER A 123 -4.31 7.40 -23.15
C SER A 123 -2.92 6.97 -23.61
N ASN A 124 -1.95 7.90 -23.66
CA ASN A 124 -0.59 7.62 -24.10
C ASN A 124 0.25 7.11 -22.92
N VAL A 125 0.03 5.84 -22.54
CA VAL A 125 0.79 5.15 -21.50
C VAL A 125 2.09 4.63 -22.10
N ILE A 126 3.19 5.03 -21.46
CA ILE A 126 4.56 4.91 -21.93
C ILE A 126 5.29 3.82 -21.14
N TYR A 127 5.14 3.86 -19.82
CA TYR A 127 5.59 2.81 -18.92
C TYR A 127 4.47 2.41 -17.98
N SER A 128 4.46 1.15 -17.56
CA SER A 128 3.56 0.68 -16.52
C SER A 128 4.20 -0.39 -15.64
N ALA A 129 3.59 -0.58 -14.48
CA ALA A 129 3.88 -1.65 -13.55
C ALA A 129 2.59 -1.98 -12.79
N VAL A 130 2.36 -3.27 -12.54
CA VAL A 130 1.23 -3.74 -11.74
C VAL A 130 1.72 -4.75 -10.71
N ILE A 131 1.28 -4.59 -9.47
CA ILE A 131 1.48 -5.59 -8.41
C ILE A 131 0.35 -6.61 -8.54
N PRO A 132 0.64 -7.93 -8.51
CA PRO A 132 -0.34 -8.98 -8.75
C PRO A 132 -1.55 -8.87 -7.82
N THR A 133 -2.74 -9.06 -8.36
CA THR A 133 -4.01 -8.95 -7.63
C THR A 133 -4.05 -9.84 -6.38
N ALA A 134 -3.60 -11.08 -6.50
CA ALA A 134 -3.61 -12.02 -5.38
C ALA A 134 -2.55 -11.66 -4.33
N SER A 135 -1.33 -11.27 -4.75
CA SER A 135 -0.26 -10.87 -3.82
C SER A 135 -0.56 -9.58 -3.09
N ILE A 136 -1.06 -8.54 -3.78
CA ILE A 136 -1.34 -7.22 -3.16
C ILE A 136 -2.43 -7.32 -2.09
N ALA A 137 -3.40 -8.25 -2.24
CA ALA A 137 -4.41 -8.49 -1.21
C ALA A 137 -3.79 -8.94 0.12
N HIS A 138 -2.78 -9.81 0.08
CA HIS A 138 -2.08 -10.28 1.27
C HIS A 138 -1.06 -9.25 1.80
N ILE A 139 -0.38 -8.52 0.92
CA ILE A 139 0.51 -7.41 1.33
C ILE A 139 -0.29 -6.32 2.05
N ARG A 140 -1.50 -6.00 1.60
CA ARG A 140 -2.39 -5.06 2.28
C ARG A 140 -2.79 -5.53 3.68
N LYS A 141 -2.99 -6.84 3.90
CA LYS A 141 -3.22 -7.38 5.25
C LYS A 141 -2.04 -7.09 6.19
N LEU A 142 -0.82 -7.27 5.70
CA LEU A 142 0.38 -6.94 6.49
C LEU A 142 0.45 -5.47 6.89
N LEU A 143 0.13 -4.56 5.96
CA LEU A 143 0.47 -3.13 6.08
C LEU A 143 -0.70 -2.19 6.38
N SER A 144 -1.95 -2.54 6.06
CA SER A 144 -3.05 -1.56 6.03
C SER A 144 -4.47 -2.07 6.28
N SER A 145 -4.69 -3.39 6.37
CA SER A 145 -6.01 -3.99 6.54
C SER A 145 -5.93 -5.37 7.22
N SER A 146 -5.51 -5.40 8.50
CA SER A 146 -5.29 -6.63 9.27
C SER A 146 -6.51 -7.55 9.29
N THR A 147 -7.69 -6.94 9.38
CA THR A 147 -9.00 -7.55 9.19
C THR A 147 -9.82 -6.70 8.23
N ASP A 148 -10.90 -7.28 7.69
CA ASP A 148 -11.77 -6.58 6.75
C ASP A 148 -12.36 -5.32 7.40
N GLY A 149 -12.10 -4.16 6.80
CA GLY A 149 -12.53 -2.85 7.31
C GLY A 149 -11.54 -2.17 8.27
N SER A 150 -10.45 -2.84 8.67
CA SER A 150 -9.39 -2.20 9.44
C SER A 150 -8.65 -1.14 8.62
N THR A 151 -8.12 -0.13 9.30
CA THR A 151 -7.21 0.88 8.74
C THR A 151 -5.75 0.64 9.10
N THR A 152 -5.46 -0.36 9.93
CA THR A 152 -4.12 -0.78 10.34
C THR A 152 -3.80 -2.16 9.78
N GLY A 153 -2.52 -2.43 9.51
CA GLY A 153 -2.03 -3.75 9.12
C GLY A 153 -1.63 -4.61 10.30
N ILE A 154 -1.46 -5.92 10.07
CA ILE A 154 -1.04 -6.90 11.10
C ILE A 154 0.27 -6.45 11.78
N LEU A 155 1.20 -5.87 11.03
CA LEU A 155 2.48 -5.40 11.58
C LEU A 155 2.29 -4.20 12.51
N ALA A 156 1.37 -3.27 12.19
CA ALA A 156 1.05 -2.16 13.08
C ALA A 156 0.38 -2.65 14.37
N ASP A 157 -0.52 -3.63 14.26
CA ASP A 157 -1.17 -4.26 15.42
C ASP A 157 -0.12 -4.96 16.31
N LEU A 158 0.79 -5.73 15.71
CA LEU A 158 1.90 -6.38 16.41
C LEU A 158 2.79 -5.39 17.15
N LYS A 159 3.10 -4.24 16.54
CA LYS A 159 3.87 -3.17 17.20
C LYS A 159 3.13 -2.61 18.41
N SER A 160 1.82 -2.40 18.30
CA SER A 160 0.99 -1.89 19.39
C SER A 160 0.90 -2.88 20.56
N GLU A 161 0.83 -4.17 20.27
CA GLU A 161 0.83 -5.23 21.29
C GLU A 161 2.19 -5.32 22.02
N LEU A 162 3.30 -5.25 21.29
CA LEU A 162 4.65 -5.17 21.90
C LEU A 162 4.80 -3.92 22.76
N GLN A 163 4.26 -2.77 22.32
CA GLN A 163 4.25 -1.55 23.12
C GLN A 163 3.43 -1.74 24.41
N THR A 164 2.28 -2.40 24.34
CA THR A 164 1.44 -2.70 25.52
C THR A 164 2.20 -3.55 26.53
N ALA A 165 2.92 -4.58 26.08
CA ALA A 165 3.79 -5.37 26.94
C ALA A 165 4.95 -4.54 27.51
N SER A 166 5.53 -3.63 26.72
CA SER A 166 6.63 -2.75 27.15
C SER A 166 6.18 -1.75 28.22
N ASP A 167 4.96 -1.22 28.10
CA ASP A 167 4.37 -0.31 29.08
C ASP A 167 4.09 -1.03 30.41
N ALA A 168 3.62 -2.28 30.35
CA ALA A 168 3.47 -3.14 31.53
C ALA A 168 4.84 -3.42 32.18
N ALA A 169 5.87 -3.78 31.41
CA ALA A 169 7.22 -4.00 31.92
C ALA A 169 7.82 -2.74 32.56
N THR A 170 7.57 -1.57 31.98
CA THR A 170 7.98 -0.26 32.53
C THR A 170 7.26 0.03 33.84
N SER A 171 5.96 -0.26 33.90
CA SER A 171 5.15 -0.13 35.12
C SER A 171 5.66 -1.06 36.22
N ALA A 172 6.05 -2.30 35.87
CA ALA A 172 6.73 -3.22 36.78
C ALA A 172 8.05 -2.66 37.30
N SER A 173 8.88 -2.05 36.44
CA SER A 173 10.16 -1.45 36.85
C SER A 173 9.96 -0.29 37.84
N ASN A 174 8.90 0.50 37.64
CA ASN A 174 8.57 1.65 38.49
C ASN A 174 7.88 1.28 39.80
N ALA A 175 7.25 0.11 39.88
CA ALA A 175 6.60 -0.36 41.10
C ALA A 175 7.59 -0.58 42.25
N THR A 176 7.12 -0.38 43.49
CA THR A 176 7.95 -0.46 44.70
C THR A 176 7.68 -1.70 45.55
N THR A 177 6.61 -2.44 45.27
CA THR A 177 6.20 -3.64 46.02
C THR A 177 6.23 -4.88 45.13
N ALA A 178 6.67 -6.00 45.70
CA ALA A 178 6.82 -7.25 44.94
C ALA A 178 5.51 -7.73 44.31
N SER A 179 4.39 -7.63 45.03
CA SER A 179 3.07 -8.03 44.51
C SER A 179 2.65 -7.21 43.28
N VAL A 180 2.86 -5.89 43.29
CA VAL A 180 2.49 -5.02 42.16
C VAL A 180 3.41 -5.26 40.97
N ILE A 181 4.69 -5.54 41.22
CA ILE A 181 5.61 -5.99 40.16
C ILE A 181 5.07 -7.27 39.53
N ASP A 182 4.63 -8.23 40.34
CA ASP A 182 4.11 -9.50 39.83
C ASP A 182 2.85 -9.30 38.98
N ASP A 183 1.93 -8.43 39.37
CA ASP A 183 0.74 -8.12 38.59
C ASP A 183 1.09 -7.59 37.19
N TYR A 184 2.01 -6.61 37.10
CA TYR A 184 2.46 -6.10 35.81
C TYR A 184 3.26 -7.13 35.00
N LEU A 185 4.06 -7.97 35.65
CA LEU A 185 4.74 -9.07 34.97
C LEU A 185 3.75 -10.12 34.46
N GLN A 186 2.60 -10.33 35.11
CA GLN A 186 1.52 -11.15 34.56
C GLN A 186 1.00 -10.50 33.28
N GLN A 187 0.75 -9.20 33.30
CA GLN A 187 0.25 -8.48 32.14
C GLN A 187 1.22 -8.58 30.94
N VAL A 188 2.53 -8.55 31.17
CA VAL A 188 3.54 -8.83 30.13
C VAL A 188 3.34 -10.23 29.54
N ILE A 189 3.25 -11.26 30.40
CA ILE A 189 3.07 -12.65 29.98
C ILE A 189 1.76 -12.82 29.20
N ASP A 190 0.65 -12.34 29.74
CA ASP A 190 -0.68 -12.46 29.15
C ASP A 190 -0.76 -11.73 27.79
N THR A 191 -0.12 -10.57 27.65
CA THR A 191 -0.07 -9.85 26.37
C THR A 191 0.73 -10.66 25.33
N ILE A 192 1.89 -11.19 25.72
CA ILE A 192 2.73 -11.95 24.79
C ILE A 192 2.04 -13.24 24.36
N GLU A 193 1.54 -14.03 25.31
CA GLU A 193 0.90 -15.31 25.03
C GLU A 193 -0.49 -15.16 24.40
N GLY A 194 -1.22 -14.10 24.78
CA GLY A 194 -2.59 -13.85 24.35
C GLY A 194 -2.72 -13.19 22.98
N SER A 195 -1.76 -12.34 22.58
CA SER A 195 -1.84 -11.62 21.31
C SER A 195 -0.56 -11.68 20.48
N VAL A 196 0.61 -11.27 21.02
CA VAL A 196 1.83 -11.04 20.24
C VAL A 196 2.21 -12.24 19.38
N LEU A 197 2.23 -13.44 19.96
CA LEU A 197 2.62 -14.67 19.25
C LEU A 197 1.61 -15.05 18.16
N SER A 198 0.32 -14.81 18.38
CA SER A 198 -0.75 -15.08 17.42
C SER A 198 -0.75 -14.08 16.25
N THR A 199 -0.48 -12.81 16.54
CA THR A 199 -0.38 -11.74 15.54
C THR A 199 0.88 -11.92 14.69
N ALA A 200 2.01 -12.31 15.29
CA ALA A 200 3.22 -12.71 14.57
C ALA A 200 2.99 -13.91 13.63
N THR A 201 2.25 -14.92 14.09
CA THR A 201 1.85 -16.06 13.24
C THR A 201 0.99 -15.61 12.07
N SER A 202 0.03 -14.70 12.31
CA SER A 202 -0.83 -14.14 11.27
C SER A 202 -0.03 -13.35 10.23
N ALA A 203 1.00 -12.61 10.65
CA ALA A 203 1.91 -11.91 9.75
C ALA A 203 2.69 -12.90 8.86
N THR A 204 3.23 -13.98 9.44
CA THR A 204 3.95 -15.04 8.70
C THR A 204 3.04 -15.68 7.64
N ASN A 205 1.79 -15.97 8.02
CA ASN A 205 0.80 -16.55 7.11
C ASN A 205 0.46 -15.59 5.97
N ALA A 206 0.31 -14.29 6.24
CA ALA A 206 0.03 -13.29 5.21
C ALA A 206 1.22 -13.12 4.24
N ALA A 207 2.45 -13.07 4.75
CA ALA A 207 3.65 -12.99 3.90
C ALA A 207 3.81 -14.23 3.00
N THR A 208 3.61 -15.42 3.57
CA THR A 208 3.66 -16.69 2.82
C THR A 208 2.57 -16.74 1.75
N ALA A 209 1.33 -16.38 2.09
CA ALA A 209 0.23 -16.36 1.13
C ALA A 209 0.45 -15.35 -0.01
N ALA A 210 1.09 -14.20 0.27
CA ALA A 210 1.47 -13.25 -0.77
C ALA A 210 2.49 -13.84 -1.77
N ASN A 211 3.47 -14.60 -1.27
CA ASN A 211 4.46 -15.29 -2.08
C ASN A 211 3.85 -16.44 -2.89
N ASP A 212 3.05 -17.29 -2.25
CA ASP A 212 2.38 -18.42 -2.93
C ASP A 212 1.51 -17.90 -4.08
N ALA A 213 0.78 -16.79 -3.84
CA ALA A 213 0.01 -16.10 -4.85
C ALA A 213 0.84 -15.57 -6.03
N ALA A 214 2.08 -15.11 -5.78
CA ALA A 214 2.98 -14.66 -6.84
C ALA A 214 3.48 -15.84 -7.69
N THR A 215 3.79 -16.98 -7.07
CA THR A 215 4.26 -18.19 -7.78
C THR A 215 3.16 -18.89 -8.60
N GLY A 216 1.89 -18.66 -8.25
CA GLY A 216 0.74 -19.22 -8.97
C GLY A 216 0.40 -18.50 -10.28
N ASP A 217 0.89 -17.27 -10.47
CA ASP A 217 0.72 -16.50 -11.71
C ASP A 217 1.91 -16.74 -12.64
N SER A 218 1.85 -17.82 -13.42
CA SER A 218 2.95 -18.25 -14.31
C SER A 218 3.30 -17.29 -15.46
N THR A 219 2.57 -16.17 -15.60
CA THR A 219 2.70 -15.29 -16.76
C THR A 219 3.62 -14.10 -16.55
N ASP A 220 3.94 -13.75 -15.30
CA ASP A 220 4.73 -12.57 -14.95
C ASP A 220 5.72 -12.89 -13.83
N ASP A 221 7.00 -12.52 -14.02
CA ASP A 221 8.06 -12.77 -13.03
C ASP A 221 8.05 -11.69 -11.93
N TYR A 222 7.27 -11.91 -10.88
CA TYR A 222 7.12 -10.99 -9.75
C TYR A 222 8.22 -11.17 -8.70
N THR A 223 9.47 -10.99 -9.14
CA THR A 223 10.69 -11.20 -8.34
C THR A 223 10.69 -10.47 -7.00
N SER A 224 10.07 -9.29 -6.91
CA SER A 224 10.07 -8.47 -5.69
C SER A 224 9.29 -9.09 -4.53
N VAL A 225 8.20 -9.82 -4.80
CA VAL A 225 7.46 -10.52 -3.73
C VAL A 225 8.29 -11.67 -3.18
N ALA A 226 8.81 -12.51 -4.09
CA ALA A 226 9.63 -13.66 -3.76
C ALA A 226 10.97 -13.28 -3.10
N ALA A 227 11.57 -12.15 -3.49
CA ALA A 227 12.82 -11.68 -2.90
C ALA A 227 12.65 -11.19 -1.46
N ASN A 228 11.49 -10.63 -1.10
CA ASN A 228 11.32 -9.91 0.16
C ASN A 228 10.46 -10.64 1.21
N TYR A 229 9.65 -11.64 0.84
CA TYR A 229 8.86 -12.39 1.84
C TYR A 229 9.75 -13.13 2.87
N ALA A 230 10.92 -13.61 2.44
CA ALA A 230 11.87 -14.28 3.32
C ALA A 230 12.42 -13.33 4.39
N SER A 231 12.68 -12.07 4.02
CA SER A 231 13.08 -11.02 4.97
C SER A 231 11.96 -10.76 5.97
N VAL A 232 10.70 -10.60 5.52
CA VAL A 232 9.54 -10.45 6.43
C VAL A 232 9.47 -11.60 7.44
N ASN A 233 9.56 -12.85 6.98
CA ASN A 233 9.51 -14.02 7.86
C ASN A 233 10.70 -14.09 8.84
N SER A 234 11.90 -13.68 8.40
CA SER A 234 13.08 -13.60 9.26
C SER A 234 12.86 -12.59 10.40
N GLU A 235 12.35 -11.39 10.08
CA GLU A 235 12.08 -10.38 11.10
C GLU A 235 10.97 -10.81 12.06
N ILE A 236 9.91 -11.47 11.57
CA ILE A 236 8.87 -12.04 12.43
C ILE A 236 9.42 -13.15 13.34
N SER A 237 10.36 -13.96 12.85
CA SER A 237 11.05 -14.96 13.67
C SER A 237 11.87 -14.31 14.79
N ASN A 238 12.61 -13.24 14.47
CA ASN A 238 13.35 -12.44 15.45
C ASN A 238 12.42 -11.87 16.52
N ILE A 239 11.30 -11.23 16.12
CA ILE A 239 10.27 -10.71 17.01
C ILE A 239 9.75 -11.78 17.96
N THR A 240 9.40 -12.96 17.42
CA THR A 240 8.88 -14.10 18.18
C THR A 240 9.89 -14.60 19.23
N SER A 241 11.17 -14.67 18.84
CA SER A 241 12.27 -15.08 19.73
C SER A 241 12.47 -14.09 20.88
N TRP A 242 12.48 -12.79 20.59
CA TRP A 242 12.61 -11.74 21.61
C TRP A 242 11.39 -11.67 22.52
N ALA A 243 10.17 -11.75 21.98
CA ALA A 243 8.95 -11.80 22.77
C ALA A 243 8.93 -13.01 23.71
N THR A 244 9.34 -14.18 23.22
CA THR A 244 9.47 -15.39 24.04
C THR A 244 10.50 -15.21 25.15
N SER A 245 11.66 -14.62 24.84
CA SER A 245 12.70 -14.32 25.83
C SER A 245 12.22 -13.35 26.91
N ALA A 246 11.45 -12.32 26.53
CA ALA A 246 10.82 -11.38 27.47
C ALA A 246 9.80 -12.09 28.38
N ARG A 247 8.96 -12.96 27.82
CA ARG A 247 8.00 -13.78 28.56
C ARG A 247 8.69 -14.69 29.57
N ASP A 248 9.74 -15.39 29.14
CA ASP A 248 10.48 -16.33 30.00
C ASP A 248 11.17 -15.60 31.15
N LEU A 249 11.73 -14.41 30.89
CA LEU A 249 12.27 -13.54 31.94
C LEU A 249 11.20 -13.00 32.88
N ALA A 250 10.01 -12.66 32.40
CA ALA A 250 8.90 -12.24 33.25
C ALA A 250 8.47 -13.36 34.21
N VAL A 251 8.39 -14.60 33.72
CA VAL A 251 8.16 -15.80 34.55
C VAL A 251 9.27 -15.97 35.59
N ALA A 252 10.54 -15.87 35.17
CA ALA A 252 11.69 -16.01 36.06
C ALA A 252 11.75 -14.90 37.14
N ALA A 253 11.36 -13.66 36.79
CA ALA A 253 11.29 -12.54 37.71
C ALA A 253 10.17 -12.74 38.74
N ARG A 254 8.99 -13.20 38.33
CA ARG A 254 7.89 -13.54 39.26
C ARG A 254 8.31 -14.58 40.31
N ALA A 255 9.17 -15.52 39.94
CA ALA A 255 9.70 -16.52 40.87
C ALA A 255 10.72 -15.98 41.90
N LYS A 256 11.18 -14.72 41.78
CA LYS A 256 12.07 -14.09 42.78
C LYS A 256 11.26 -13.49 43.92
N SER A 257 11.78 -13.57 45.14
CA SER A 257 11.20 -12.91 46.32
C SER A 257 11.70 -11.47 46.53
N ASP A 258 12.93 -11.18 46.09
CA ASP A 258 13.56 -9.87 46.27
C ASP A 258 13.21 -8.90 45.12
N VAL A 259 12.79 -7.68 45.49
CA VAL A 259 12.42 -6.62 44.54
C VAL A 259 13.58 -6.22 43.64
N SER A 260 14.79 -6.12 44.19
CA SER A 260 15.97 -5.72 43.40
C SER A 260 16.33 -6.79 42.36
N LEU A 261 16.22 -8.06 42.72
CA LEU A 261 16.41 -9.18 41.80
C LEU A 261 15.33 -9.22 40.70
N LYS A 262 14.07 -8.91 41.01
CA LYS A 262 13.01 -8.74 39.99
C LYS A 262 13.40 -7.65 39.00
N LYS A 263 13.75 -6.46 39.53
CA LYS A 263 14.10 -5.29 38.71
C LYS A 263 15.32 -5.52 37.83
N GLY A 264 16.31 -6.29 38.30
CA GLY A 264 17.46 -6.67 37.49
C GLY A 264 17.11 -7.42 36.19
N LEU A 265 16.02 -8.19 36.19
CA LEU A 265 15.53 -8.90 34.99
C LEU A 265 14.61 -8.03 34.12
N ILE A 266 13.95 -7.03 34.72
CA ILE A 266 13.07 -6.09 34.02
C ILE A 266 13.90 -5.08 33.21
N GLY A 267 14.97 -4.54 33.81
CA GLY A 267 15.88 -3.56 33.19
C GLY A 267 16.04 -2.26 33.98
N PRO A 268 16.86 -1.31 33.49
CA PRO A 268 17.42 -1.22 32.14
C PRO A 268 18.67 -2.10 31.90
N GLY A 269 19.01 -2.38 30.63
CA GLY A 269 20.22 -3.11 30.22
C GLY A 269 19.94 -4.20 29.18
N GLY A 270 20.98 -4.67 28.49
CA GLY A 270 20.86 -5.77 27.52
C GLY A 270 20.44 -7.09 28.18
N GLY A 271 19.64 -7.90 27.48
CA GLY A 271 19.15 -9.19 27.98
C GLY A 271 18.07 -9.08 29.07
N THR A 272 17.32 -7.98 29.08
CA THR A 272 16.22 -7.73 30.03
C THR A 272 14.88 -7.72 29.30
N ILE A 273 13.78 -7.79 30.06
CA ILE A 273 12.40 -7.78 29.50
C ILE A 273 12.20 -6.54 28.61
N ILE A 274 12.54 -5.35 29.12
CA ILE A 274 12.38 -4.09 28.37
C ILE A 274 13.24 -4.09 27.10
N ALA A 275 14.49 -4.58 27.17
CA ALA A 275 15.38 -4.62 26.02
C ALA A 275 14.90 -5.58 24.92
N PHE A 276 14.38 -6.75 25.29
CA PHE A 276 13.82 -7.69 24.31
C PHE A 276 12.55 -7.16 23.65
N LEU A 277 11.64 -6.55 24.41
CA LEU A 277 10.43 -5.95 23.84
C LEU A 277 10.76 -4.78 22.90
N ALA A 278 11.72 -3.94 23.27
CA ALA A 278 12.22 -2.87 22.40
C ALA A 278 12.86 -3.43 21.12
N SER A 279 13.67 -4.49 21.24
CA SER A 279 14.27 -5.17 20.07
C SER A 279 13.18 -5.76 19.17
N GLY A 280 12.13 -6.34 19.73
CA GLY A 280 10.94 -6.77 18.99
C GLY A 280 10.29 -5.64 18.20
N ALA A 281 10.14 -4.46 18.78
CA ALA A 281 9.47 -3.35 18.10
C ALA A 281 10.33 -2.73 16.98
N THR A 282 11.60 -2.42 17.26
CA THR A 282 12.44 -1.58 16.38
C THR A 282 13.64 -2.32 15.78
N GLY A 283 13.97 -3.50 16.28
CA GLY A 283 15.20 -4.22 15.95
C GLY A 283 16.39 -3.76 16.77
N VAL A 284 17.54 -4.38 16.48
CA VAL A 284 18.84 -4.02 17.09
C VAL A 284 19.59 -3.13 16.10
N SER A 285 19.88 -1.88 16.49
CA SER A 285 20.35 -0.81 15.58
C SER A 285 21.71 -1.05 14.92
N THR A 286 22.43 -2.10 15.29
CA THR A 286 23.77 -2.40 14.77
C THR A 286 23.80 -3.37 13.59
N ASP A 287 22.72 -4.13 13.35
CA ASP A 287 22.66 -5.12 12.28
C ASP A 287 21.47 -4.87 11.37
N ALA A 288 21.73 -4.59 10.08
CA ALA A 288 20.70 -4.41 9.06
C ALA A 288 19.81 -5.65 8.82
N SER A 289 20.16 -6.79 9.42
CA SER A 289 19.47 -8.08 9.37
C SER A 289 18.80 -8.49 10.69
N ALA A 290 18.70 -7.57 11.64
CA ALA A 290 18.06 -7.79 12.95
C ALA A 290 16.94 -6.76 13.18
N GLY A 291 16.09 -6.54 12.18
CA GLY A 291 14.94 -5.68 12.28
C GLY A 291 13.88 -6.26 13.22
N GLY A 292 13.20 -5.39 13.94
CA GLY A 292 11.97 -5.72 14.64
C GLY A 292 10.80 -5.59 13.69
N VAL A 293 9.66 -5.20 14.23
CA VAL A 293 8.48 -4.87 13.42
C VAL A 293 8.80 -3.82 12.36
N ASP A 294 9.65 -2.85 12.66
CA ASP A 294 10.06 -1.82 11.69
C ASP A 294 10.78 -2.38 10.46
N GLY A 295 11.65 -3.38 10.65
CA GLY A 295 12.30 -4.08 9.53
C GLY A 295 11.31 -4.92 8.72
N ALA A 296 10.34 -5.55 9.41
CA ALA A 296 9.27 -6.30 8.76
C ALA A 296 8.37 -5.39 7.90
N VAL A 297 8.07 -4.17 8.36
CA VAL A 297 7.30 -3.17 7.59
C VAL A 297 8.04 -2.77 6.31
N VAL A 298 9.33 -2.44 6.42
CA VAL A 298 10.15 -2.09 5.24
C VAL A 298 10.20 -3.25 4.25
N SER A 299 10.43 -4.47 4.74
CA SER A 299 10.47 -5.67 3.88
C SER A 299 9.11 -5.92 3.21
N ALA A 300 8.00 -5.74 3.93
CA ALA A 300 6.66 -5.89 3.37
C ALA A 300 6.33 -4.79 2.34
N GLN A 301 6.84 -3.58 2.51
CA GLN A 301 6.75 -2.52 1.50
C GLN A 301 7.54 -2.87 0.24
N GLN A 302 8.72 -3.49 0.39
CA GLN A 302 9.52 -3.97 -0.74
C GLN A 302 8.85 -5.11 -1.51
N MET A 303 8.00 -5.93 -0.85
CA MET A 303 7.14 -6.89 -1.57
C MET A 303 6.16 -6.18 -2.53
N ALA A 304 5.76 -4.94 -2.24
CA ALA A 304 4.90 -4.10 -3.09
C ALA A 304 5.71 -3.21 -4.07
N THR A 305 6.91 -3.63 -4.47
CA THR A 305 7.69 -2.90 -5.47
C THR A 305 7.06 -3.00 -6.85
N TYR A 306 6.86 -1.84 -7.49
CA TYR A 306 6.43 -1.74 -8.87
C TYR A 306 7.61 -2.00 -9.81
N ASN A 307 7.59 -3.07 -10.60
CA ASN A 307 8.61 -3.33 -11.62
C ASN A 307 8.20 -2.68 -12.95
N ILE A 308 8.82 -1.55 -13.27
CA ILE A 308 8.42 -0.65 -14.36
C ILE A 308 9.05 -1.10 -15.67
N THR A 309 8.22 -1.27 -16.69
CA THR A 309 8.62 -1.63 -18.04
C THR A 309 7.85 -0.82 -19.08
N ALA A 310 8.38 -0.76 -20.30
CA ALA A 310 7.74 -0.09 -21.44
C ALA A 310 6.62 -0.96 -22.04
N VAL A 311 5.54 -1.15 -21.27
CA VAL A 311 4.39 -1.98 -21.65
C VAL A 311 3.10 -1.20 -21.37
N ALA A 312 2.08 -1.42 -22.19
CA ALA A 312 0.74 -0.90 -21.94
C ALA A 312 0.17 -1.48 -20.64
N LEU A 313 -0.60 -0.67 -19.90
CA LEU A 313 -1.27 -1.13 -18.70
C LEU A 313 -2.35 -2.17 -19.05
N ASP A 314 -2.28 -3.34 -18.45
CA ASP A 314 -3.40 -4.28 -18.41
C ASP A 314 -4.37 -3.89 -17.31
N GLU A 315 -5.44 -3.16 -17.68
CA GLU A 315 -6.44 -2.69 -16.72
C GLU A 315 -7.21 -3.83 -16.03
N SER A 316 -7.21 -5.06 -16.58
CA SER A 316 -7.85 -6.21 -15.94
C SER A 316 -7.14 -6.68 -14.67
N LYS A 317 -5.88 -6.26 -14.49
CA LYS A 317 -5.06 -6.55 -13.29
C LYS A 317 -5.19 -5.47 -12.21
N LEU A 318 -6.02 -4.45 -12.42
CA LEU A 318 -6.30 -3.45 -11.39
C LEU A 318 -7.19 -4.04 -10.29
N THR A 319 -6.94 -3.60 -9.06
CA THR A 319 -7.70 -4.04 -7.88
C THR A 319 -8.38 -2.87 -7.23
N ALA A 320 -9.56 -3.10 -6.66
CA ALA A 320 -10.16 -2.20 -5.69
C ALA A 320 -9.19 -1.90 -4.53
N PRO A 321 -9.23 -0.69 -3.95
CA PRO A 321 -8.56 -0.39 -2.67
C PRO A 321 -8.97 -1.36 -1.55
N ALA A 322 -8.14 -1.51 -0.52
CA ALA A 322 -8.53 -2.28 0.67
C ALA A 322 -9.82 -1.70 1.30
N ALA A 323 -10.77 -2.57 1.65
CA ALA A 323 -12.05 -2.18 2.24
C ALA A 323 -11.84 -1.41 3.57
N GLY A 324 -12.61 -0.33 3.75
CA GLY A 324 -12.51 0.60 4.88
C GLY A 324 -11.98 2.00 4.50
N ASP A 325 -11.82 2.32 3.22
CA ASP A 325 -11.80 3.73 2.79
C ASP A 325 -13.25 4.24 2.75
N ASN A 326 -13.65 5.01 3.75
CA ASN A 326 -15.01 5.55 3.85
C ASN A 326 -15.31 6.62 2.78
N THR A 327 -14.34 7.01 1.94
CA THR A 327 -14.58 8.06 0.92
C THR A 327 -15.34 7.55 -0.30
N VAL A 328 -15.29 6.25 -0.62
CA VAL A 328 -15.95 5.68 -1.81
C VAL A 328 -17.37 5.15 -1.52
N PRO A 329 -17.66 4.48 -0.38
CA PRO A 329 -19.02 4.03 -0.08
C PRO A 329 -19.99 5.18 0.20
N VAL A 330 -19.54 6.34 0.70
CA VAL A 330 -20.44 7.45 1.07
C VAL A 330 -21.03 8.11 -0.16
N LEU A 331 -20.24 8.32 -1.22
CA LEU A 331 -20.76 8.90 -2.47
C LEU A 331 -21.73 7.95 -3.18
N PHE A 332 -21.39 6.66 -3.25
CA PHE A 332 -22.30 5.65 -3.82
C PHE A 332 -23.56 5.47 -2.97
N SER A 333 -23.44 5.44 -1.64
CA SER A 333 -24.59 5.33 -0.74
C SER A 333 -25.47 6.58 -0.79
N LEU A 334 -24.89 7.78 -0.88
CA LEU A 334 -25.62 9.03 -1.02
C LEU A 334 -26.33 9.10 -2.38
N MET A 335 -25.67 8.71 -3.47
CA MET A 335 -26.30 8.62 -4.80
C MET A 335 -27.44 7.60 -4.83
N LEU A 336 -27.26 6.44 -4.19
CA LEU A 336 -28.31 5.42 -4.09
C LEU A 336 -29.51 5.94 -3.27
N LEU A 337 -29.25 6.66 -2.17
CA LEU A 337 -30.30 7.22 -1.31
C LEU A 337 -31.07 8.35 -2.02
N VAL A 338 -30.38 9.18 -2.82
CA VAL A 338 -31.02 10.19 -3.70
C VAL A 338 -31.84 9.51 -4.81
N ALA A 339 -31.33 8.43 -5.40
CA ALA A 339 -32.07 7.66 -6.41
C ALA A 339 -33.35 7.06 -5.82
N PHE A 340 -33.29 6.44 -4.64
CA PHE A 340 -34.49 5.92 -3.95
C PHE A 340 -35.47 7.04 -3.57
N ALA A 341 -34.99 8.17 -3.06
CA ALA A 341 -35.85 9.32 -2.74
C ALA A 341 -36.58 9.85 -3.99
N SER A 342 -35.91 9.92 -5.14
CA SER A 342 -36.53 10.37 -6.40
C SER A 342 -37.60 9.40 -6.92
N ILE A 343 -37.42 8.09 -6.75
CA ILE A 343 -38.43 7.07 -7.10
C ILE A 343 -39.65 7.18 -6.18
N ILE A 344 -39.46 7.39 -4.87
CA ILE A 344 -40.56 7.55 -3.92
C ILE A 344 -41.35 8.83 -4.20
N ILE A 345 -40.66 9.95 -4.43
CA ILE A 345 -41.30 11.24 -4.76
C ILE A 345 -42.04 11.15 -6.09
N GLY A 346 -41.44 10.54 -7.12
CA GLY A 346 -42.08 10.31 -8.42
C GLY A 346 -43.34 9.44 -8.31
N SER A 347 -43.29 8.39 -7.49
CA SER A 347 -44.42 7.49 -7.24
C SER A 347 -45.57 8.22 -6.53
N PHE A 348 -45.26 9.12 -5.59
CA PHE A 348 -46.27 9.91 -4.87
C PHE A 348 -46.97 10.92 -5.78
N ILE A 349 -46.24 11.55 -6.71
CA ILE A 349 -46.80 12.49 -7.70
C ILE A 349 -47.73 11.76 -8.68
N VAL A 350 -47.35 10.57 -9.15
CA VAL A 350 -48.20 9.75 -10.04
C VAL A 350 -49.45 9.25 -9.31
N TYR A 351 -49.33 8.86 -8.04
CA TYR A 351 -50.47 8.41 -7.23
C TYR A 351 -51.47 9.53 -6.97
N ARG A 352 -51.01 10.76 -6.65
CA ARG A 352 -51.89 11.92 -6.47
C ARG A 352 -52.65 12.31 -7.74
N ARG A 353 -52.05 12.09 -8.92
CA ARG A 353 -52.68 12.41 -10.21
C ARG A 353 -53.78 11.43 -10.60
N LYS A 354 -53.75 10.17 -10.10
CA LYS A 354 -54.83 9.20 -10.30
C LYS A 354 -56.01 9.35 -9.32
N GLY A 355 -55.82 10.11 -8.22
CA GLY A 355 -56.87 10.35 -7.22
C GLY A 355 -57.86 11.47 -7.57
N VAL A 356 -57.69 12.16 -8.71
CA VAL A 356 -58.64 13.18 -9.19
C VAL A 356 -59.34 12.65 -10.45
N SER A 357 -60.20 11.65 -10.27
CA SER A 357 -61.29 11.38 -11.18
C SER A 357 -62.55 12.04 -10.62
N LEU A 358 -63.06 13.04 -11.36
CA LEU A 358 -64.28 13.79 -11.09
C LEU A 358 -65.46 12.85 -10.79
N SER A 359 -66.18 13.13 -9.69
CA SER A 359 -67.57 12.72 -9.51
C SER A 359 -68.47 13.95 -9.61
N ALA A 360 -69.34 13.94 -10.63
CA ALA A 360 -70.52 14.78 -10.89
C ALA A 360 -70.34 16.31 -10.82
#